data_AF-A0A7K9HWS8-F1
#
_entry.id   AF-A0A7K9HWS8-F1
#
_cell.length_a   1.000
_cell.length_b   1.000
_cell.length_c   1.000
_cell.angle_alpha   90.00
_cell.angle_beta   90.00
_cell.angle_gamma   90.00
#
_symmetry.space_group_name_H-M   'P 1'
#
loop_
_entity.id
_entity.type
_entity.pdbx_description
1 polymer ?
#
loop_
_entity_poly.entity_id
_entity_poly.type
_entity_poly.pdbx_seq_one_letter_code
_entity_poly.pdbx_strand_id
1 'polypeptide(L)'
;VAGGELFDFLAEKESLTEEEATEFLKQILNGVQYLHSLQIAHFDLKPENIMLLDRNVAKPRIKIIDFGLAHKIDFGNEFKNIFGTPEFVAPEIVNYEPLGLEADMWSIGVITYILLSGASPFLGETKQETLANVSAVNYEFEDEFFSNTSALAKDFIRRLLVKDPKKRMTIQDSLLHPWIKPKDTQQALSRKASAVNMEKFKKFAARRKWKQSVRLISLCQRLSRSFLSRSNMSVARSDDTLDEEDSFVMKAIIHAINDDNVPGLQHLLGSLTNYDVNQPNKHGTPPLLIAAGCGNIQMLQLLLQRGSHIDVQDKAGSNAVYWASRHGHVETLKFLCDNKCPLDVKDKSGETALHVAARYGHVDVVQFLCSIGSNPNFQDKEEETPLHCAAWHGYYSVAKALCEAGCNVNIKNKEGETSLLTASARGYHDIVECLAEHKADLHATDKDGHIALHLAVRRCQIEVVKTLISQGCFVDFQDRHGNTPLHVACKDGNVPIVMALCEASCNLDVTNKYGRTPLHLAANNGILDVVRFLCLTGANVEALTS
;
A
#
# COMPACT_ATOMS: atom_id res chain seq x y z
N VAL A 1 -20.43 -15.61 -20.38
CA VAL A 1 -19.01 -15.67 -20.77
C VAL A 1 -18.40 -14.36 -20.30
N ALA A 2 -17.39 -14.40 -19.44
CA ALA A 2 -16.72 -13.18 -19.00
C ALA A 2 -15.91 -12.64 -20.18
N GLY A 3 -16.18 -11.41 -20.59
CA GLY A 3 -15.37 -10.72 -21.58
C GLY A 3 -14.66 -9.53 -20.95
N GLY A 4 -13.70 -8.95 -21.67
CA GLY A 4 -12.79 -7.94 -21.12
C GLY A 4 -11.41 -8.47 -20.75
N GLU A 5 -11.21 -9.78 -20.82
CA GLU A 5 -9.97 -10.44 -20.39
C GLU A 5 -8.71 -9.97 -21.14
N LEU A 6 -8.84 -9.49 -22.38
CA LEU A 6 -7.71 -8.93 -23.11
C LEU A 6 -7.11 -7.72 -22.38
N PHE A 7 -7.95 -6.79 -21.92
CA PHE A 7 -7.47 -5.57 -21.24
C PHE A 7 -6.93 -5.88 -19.85
N ASP A 8 -7.47 -6.91 -19.18
CA ASP A 8 -6.94 -7.38 -17.90
C ASP A 8 -5.56 -8.03 -18.10
N PHE A 9 -5.42 -8.90 -19.10
CA PHE A 9 -4.15 -9.52 -19.47
C PHE A 9 -3.08 -8.49 -19.85
N LEU A 10 -3.45 -7.46 -20.62
CA LEU A 10 -2.53 -6.40 -20.99
C LEU A 10 -2.10 -5.54 -19.79
N ALA A 11 -2.98 -5.36 -18.80
CA ALA A 11 -2.67 -4.60 -17.59
C ALA A 11 -1.70 -5.35 -16.66
N GLU A 12 -1.56 -6.67 -16.79
CA GLU A 12 -0.57 -7.46 -16.04
C GLU A 12 0.85 -7.32 -16.62
N LYS A 13 1.00 -6.86 -17.87
CA LYS A 13 2.32 -6.68 -18.49
C LYS A 13 3.08 -5.49 -17.90
N GLU A 14 4.41 -5.59 -17.91
CA GLU A 14 5.30 -4.48 -17.51
C GLU A 14 5.38 -3.40 -18.59
N SER A 15 5.40 -3.81 -19.86
CA SER A 15 5.38 -2.91 -21.01
C SER A 15 4.51 -3.47 -22.13
N LEU A 16 3.99 -2.58 -22.98
CA LEU A 16 3.27 -2.91 -24.20
C LEU A 16 3.80 -2.03 -25.32
N THR A 17 4.26 -2.64 -26.40
CA THR A 17 4.72 -1.91 -27.59
C THR A 17 3.56 -1.63 -28.55
N GLU A 18 3.70 -0.63 -29.42
CA GLU A 18 2.73 -0.44 -30.50
C GLU A 18 2.66 -1.65 -31.44
N GLU A 19 3.76 -2.37 -31.64
CA GLU A 19 3.75 -3.61 -32.43
C GLU A 19 2.79 -4.66 -31.83
N GLU A 20 2.91 -4.95 -30.54
CA GLU A 20 2.01 -5.87 -29.85
C GLU A 20 0.55 -5.36 -29.85
N ALA A 21 0.34 -4.06 -29.63
CA ALA A 21 -1.00 -3.46 -29.71
C ALA A 21 -1.63 -3.66 -31.10
N THR A 22 -0.85 -3.50 -32.17
CA THR A 22 -1.32 -3.73 -33.54
C THR A 22 -1.59 -5.20 -33.84
N GLU A 23 -0.89 -6.15 -33.20
CA GLU A 23 -1.19 -7.58 -33.35
C GLU A 23 -2.60 -7.91 -32.82
N PHE A 24 -2.97 -7.40 -31.65
CA PHE A 24 -4.33 -7.57 -31.11
C PHE A 24 -5.37 -6.83 -31.94
N LEU A 25 -5.09 -5.59 -32.32
CA LEU A 25 -6.01 -4.80 -33.13
C LEU A 25 -6.26 -5.45 -34.50
N LYS A 26 -5.25 -6.05 -35.12
CA LYS A 26 -5.39 -6.80 -36.36
C LYS A 26 -6.32 -8.01 -36.22
N GLN A 27 -6.30 -8.69 -35.07
CA GLN A 27 -7.27 -9.76 -34.79
C GLN A 27 -8.70 -9.21 -34.67
N ILE A 28 -8.90 -8.06 -34.02
CA ILE A 28 -10.21 -7.38 -33.94
C ILE A 28 -10.69 -7.01 -35.34
N LEU A 29 -9.83 -6.36 -36.14
CA LEU A 29 -10.12 -5.95 -37.50
C LEU A 29 -10.52 -7.14 -38.39
N ASN A 30 -9.80 -8.27 -38.30
CA ASN A 30 -10.15 -9.47 -39.06
C ASN A 30 -11.52 -10.05 -38.62
N GLY A 31 -11.84 -10.00 -37.32
CA GLY A 31 -13.15 -10.42 -36.81
C GLY A 31 -14.28 -9.54 -37.32
N VAL A 32 -14.10 -8.22 -37.29
CA VAL A 32 -15.09 -7.26 -37.81
C VAL A 32 -15.19 -7.34 -39.33
N GLN A 33 -14.08 -7.56 -40.05
CA GLN A 33 -14.08 -7.79 -41.50
C GLN A 33 -14.96 -8.97 -41.88
N TYR A 34 -14.90 -10.06 -41.10
CA TYR A 34 -15.77 -11.21 -41.33
C TYR A 34 -17.25 -10.85 -41.13
N LEU A 35 -17.60 -10.12 -40.08
CA LEU A 35 -18.98 -9.65 -39.86
C LEU A 35 -19.45 -8.74 -40.99
N HIS A 36 -18.64 -7.75 -41.38
CA HIS A 36 -18.94 -6.80 -42.45
C HIS A 36 -19.08 -7.50 -43.81
N SER A 37 -18.34 -8.59 -44.06
CA SER A 37 -18.50 -9.41 -45.28
C SER A 37 -19.87 -10.09 -45.36
N LEU A 38 -20.49 -10.36 -44.21
CA LEU A 38 -21.84 -10.89 -44.08
C LEU A 38 -22.91 -9.79 -43.96
N GLN A 39 -22.53 -8.52 -44.09
CA GLN A 39 -23.37 -7.35 -43.85
C GLN A 39 -23.94 -7.30 -42.43
N ILE A 40 -23.15 -7.71 -41.44
CA ILE A 40 -23.53 -7.67 -40.02
C ILE A 40 -22.71 -6.58 -39.32
N ALA A 41 -23.38 -5.65 -38.64
CA ALA A 41 -22.77 -4.72 -37.68
C ALA A 41 -22.90 -5.27 -36.26
N HIS A 42 -21.89 -5.09 -35.42
CA HIS A 42 -21.92 -5.53 -34.02
C HIS A 42 -22.62 -4.52 -33.10
N PHE A 43 -22.45 -3.22 -33.34
CA PHE A 43 -23.03 -2.07 -32.63
C PHE A 43 -22.73 -1.90 -31.13
N ASP A 44 -22.02 -2.83 -30.51
CA ASP A 44 -21.58 -2.72 -29.12
C ASP A 44 -20.15 -3.25 -28.98
N LEU A 45 -19.30 -2.95 -29.96
CA LEU A 45 -17.90 -3.36 -29.89
C LEU A 45 -17.20 -2.54 -28.80
N LYS A 46 -16.71 -3.22 -27.77
CA LYS A 46 -16.06 -2.60 -26.61
C LYS A 46 -15.07 -3.57 -25.98
N PRO A 47 -14.16 -3.10 -25.10
CA PRO A 47 -13.22 -3.95 -24.38
C PRO A 47 -13.86 -5.19 -23.75
N GLU A 48 -15.04 -5.06 -23.13
CA GLU A 48 -15.79 -6.15 -22.49
C GLU A 48 -16.25 -7.23 -23.47
N ASN A 49 -16.32 -6.93 -24.77
CA ASN A 49 -16.81 -7.86 -25.79
C ASN A 49 -15.65 -8.54 -26.54
N ILE A 50 -14.43 -8.41 -26.02
CA ILE A 50 -13.22 -9.08 -26.51
C ILE A 50 -12.77 -10.13 -25.50
N MET A 51 -12.87 -11.39 -25.89
CA MET A 51 -12.49 -12.54 -25.07
C MET A 51 -11.10 -13.05 -25.47
N LEU A 52 -10.26 -13.30 -24.47
CA LEU A 52 -8.97 -13.96 -24.63
C LEU A 52 -9.16 -15.48 -24.54
N LEU A 53 -8.61 -16.24 -25.49
CA LEU A 53 -8.80 -17.70 -25.52
C LEU A 53 -7.82 -18.49 -24.67
N ASP A 54 -6.55 -18.08 -24.68
CA ASP A 54 -5.47 -18.73 -23.93
C ASP A 54 -4.45 -17.67 -23.51
N ARG A 55 -4.17 -17.65 -22.21
CA ARG A 55 -3.26 -16.70 -21.56
C ARG A 55 -1.80 -17.17 -21.56
N ASN A 56 -1.56 -18.47 -21.71
CA ASN A 56 -0.26 -19.10 -21.45
C ASN A 56 0.58 -19.31 -22.72
N VAL A 57 0.20 -18.67 -23.83
CA VAL A 57 0.85 -18.82 -25.14
C VAL A 57 1.55 -17.52 -25.56
N ALA A 58 2.70 -17.65 -26.23
CA ALA A 58 3.50 -16.50 -26.66
C ALA A 58 2.76 -15.50 -27.56
N LYS A 59 1.74 -15.95 -28.30
CA LYS A 59 0.86 -15.11 -29.14
C LYS A 59 -0.60 -15.40 -28.82
N PRO A 60 -1.20 -14.68 -27.87
CA PRO A 60 -2.58 -14.92 -27.45
C PRO A 60 -3.58 -14.63 -28.56
N ARG A 61 -4.60 -15.49 -28.68
CA ARG A 61 -5.69 -15.33 -29.64
C ARG A 61 -6.93 -14.75 -28.96
N ILE A 62 -7.63 -13.87 -29.67
CA ILE A 62 -8.88 -13.27 -29.18
C ILE A 62 -10.09 -13.72 -30.01
N LYS A 63 -11.29 -13.57 -29.43
CA LYS A 63 -12.58 -13.65 -30.12
C LYS A 63 -13.46 -12.47 -29.75
N ILE A 64 -14.26 -12.02 -30.70
CA ILE A 64 -15.36 -11.09 -30.45
C ILE A 64 -16.55 -11.90 -29.95
N ILE A 65 -17.19 -11.43 -28.88
CA ILE A 65 -18.32 -12.07 -28.22
C ILE A 65 -19.44 -11.05 -27.96
N ASP A 66 -20.59 -11.53 -27.46
CA ASP A 66 -21.76 -10.72 -27.13
C ASP A 66 -22.41 -10.02 -28.34
N PHE A 67 -23.02 -10.83 -29.21
CA PHE A 67 -23.74 -10.37 -30.40
C PHE A 67 -25.18 -9.93 -30.09
N GLY A 68 -25.52 -9.62 -28.82
CA GLY A 68 -26.90 -9.32 -28.40
C GLY A 68 -27.51 -8.09 -29.09
N LEU A 69 -26.66 -7.17 -29.56
CA LEU A 69 -27.04 -5.97 -30.32
C LEU A 69 -26.64 -6.05 -31.79
N ALA A 70 -26.03 -7.15 -32.22
CA ALA A 70 -25.58 -7.29 -33.60
C ALA A 70 -26.77 -7.42 -34.55
N HIS A 71 -26.69 -6.73 -35.69
CA HIS A 71 -27.78 -6.71 -36.65
C HIS A 71 -27.26 -6.79 -38.08
N LYS A 72 -28.04 -7.44 -38.94
CA LYS A 72 -27.77 -7.45 -40.37
C LYS A 72 -28.26 -6.13 -40.97
N ILE A 73 -27.39 -5.44 -41.70
CA ILE A 73 -27.71 -4.19 -42.36
C ILE A 73 -28.42 -4.52 -43.68
N ASP A 74 -29.71 -4.22 -43.74
CA ASP A 74 -30.49 -4.29 -44.98
C ASP A 74 -30.56 -2.89 -45.62
N PHE A 75 -30.00 -2.74 -46.82
CA PHE A 75 -29.87 -1.47 -47.56
C PHE A 75 -31.22 -0.83 -48.00
N GLY A 76 -32.35 -1.25 -47.42
CA GLY A 76 -33.69 -0.73 -47.69
C GLY A 76 -34.50 -0.28 -46.46
N ASN A 77 -34.02 -0.53 -45.23
CA ASN A 77 -34.70 -0.12 -44.00
C ASN A 77 -33.79 0.75 -43.13
N GLU A 78 -34.23 1.96 -42.81
CA GLU A 78 -33.51 2.85 -41.90
C GLU A 78 -33.64 2.34 -40.46
N PHE A 79 -32.63 1.63 -39.96
CA PHE A 79 -32.56 1.23 -38.56
C PHE A 79 -32.13 2.43 -37.70
N LYS A 80 -33.03 2.94 -36.86
CA LYS A 80 -32.80 4.09 -35.97
C LYS A 80 -33.22 3.73 -34.55
N ASN A 81 -32.27 3.37 -33.70
CA ASN A 81 -32.50 3.11 -32.27
C ASN A 81 -31.28 3.60 -31.46
N ILE A 82 -31.50 4.05 -30.22
CA ILE A 82 -30.40 4.28 -29.26
C ILE A 82 -30.16 3.01 -28.47
N PHE A 83 -28.99 2.42 -28.65
CA PHE A 83 -28.52 1.25 -27.90
C PHE A 83 -26.98 1.27 -27.85
N GLY A 84 -26.40 0.42 -27.00
CA GLY A 84 -24.96 0.34 -26.80
C GLY A 84 -24.43 1.15 -25.61
N THR A 85 -23.12 1.03 -25.40
CA THR A 85 -22.42 1.60 -24.23
C THR A 85 -21.99 3.06 -24.53
N PRO A 86 -22.41 4.07 -23.73
CA PRO A 86 -22.31 5.48 -24.11
C PRO A 86 -20.94 5.99 -24.57
N GLU A 87 -19.87 5.41 -24.06
CA GLU A 87 -18.49 5.80 -24.39
C GLU A 87 -17.96 5.20 -25.71
N PHE A 88 -18.61 4.15 -26.23
CA PHE A 88 -18.23 3.45 -27.47
C PHE A 88 -19.23 3.67 -28.62
N VAL A 89 -20.39 4.25 -28.31
CA VAL A 89 -21.44 4.51 -29.28
C VAL A 89 -21.00 5.58 -30.28
N ALA A 90 -21.30 5.36 -31.57
CA ALA A 90 -20.96 6.28 -32.64
C ALA A 90 -21.91 7.50 -32.67
N PRO A 91 -21.46 8.68 -33.17
CA PRO A 91 -22.27 9.90 -33.21
C PRO A 91 -23.62 9.72 -33.93
N GLU A 92 -23.65 8.92 -34.99
CA GLU A 92 -24.87 8.62 -35.75
C GLU A 92 -25.94 7.91 -34.90
N ILE A 93 -25.54 7.07 -33.93
CA ILE A 93 -26.47 6.41 -33.00
C ILE A 93 -27.02 7.42 -31.99
N VAL A 94 -26.19 8.35 -31.51
CA VAL A 94 -26.61 9.40 -30.58
C VAL A 94 -27.58 10.39 -31.25
N ASN A 95 -27.34 10.69 -32.53
CA ASN A 95 -28.10 11.67 -33.30
C ASN A 95 -29.32 11.08 -34.06
N TYR A 96 -29.62 9.79 -33.91
CA TYR A 96 -30.69 9.09 -34.64
C TYR A 96 -30.54 9.09 -36.17
N GLU A 97 -29.31 9.06 -36.65
CA GLU A 97 -28.98 8.96 -38.07
C GLU A 97 -29.03 7.49 -38.54
N PRO A 98 -29.13 7.22 -39.86
CA PRO A 98 -29.14 5.86 -40.39
C PRO A 98 -27.87 5.09 -39.99
N LEU A 99 -28.08 3.90 -39.41
CA LEU A 99 -26.99 3.07 -38.92
C LEU A 99 -26.42 2.17 -40.01
N GLY A 100 -25.08 2.07 -40.03
CA GLY A 100 -24.34 1.26 -40.98
C GLY A 100 -23.17 0.52 -40.32
N LEU A 101 -22.40 -0.20 -41.13
CA LEU A 101 -21.21 -0.94 -40.71
C LEU A 101 -20.13 0.00 -40.14
N GLU A 102 -20.15 1.27 -40.53
CA GLU A 102 -19.25 2.33 -40.12
C GLU A 102 -19.31 2.60 -38.62
N ALA A 103 -20.43 2.31 -37.94
CA ALA A 103 -20.58 2.47 -36.50
C ALA A 103 -19.59 1.58 -35.72
N ASP A 104 -19.30 0.37 -36.21
CA ASP A 104 -18.28 -0.50 -35.61
C ASP A 104 -16.87 0.10 -35.76
N MET A 105 -16.61 0.81 -36.86
CA MET A 105 -15.32 1.45 -37.11
C MET A 105 -15.04 2.58 -36.11
N TRP A 106 -16.08 3.29 -35.66
CA TRP A 106 -15.96 4.25 -34.55
C TRP A 106 -15.54 3.56 -33.26
N SER A 107 -16.21 2.45 -32.93
CA SER A 107 -15.90 1.65 -31.74
C SER A 107 -14.45 1.14 -31.76
N ILE A 108 -13.96 0.71 -32.93
CA ILE A 108 -12.56 0.35 -33.14
C ILE A 108 -11.62 1.53 -32.86
N GLY A 109 -11.99 2.74 -33.28
CA GLY A 109 -11.24 3.96 -32.99
C GLY A 109 -11.11 4.23 -31.49
N VAL A 110 -12.22 4.11 -30.75
CA VAL A 110 -12.25 4.27 -29.29
C VAL A 110 -11.42 3.19 -28.60
N ILE A 111 -11.57 1.92 -29.00
CA ILE A 111 -10.76 0.80 -28.48
C ILE A 111 -9.27 1.04 -28.72
N THR A 112 -8.90 1.53 -29.91
CA THR A 112 -7.51 1.83 -30.26
C THR A 112 -6.95 2.97 -29.41
N TYR A 113 -7.74 4.03 -29.19
CA TYR A 113 -7.35 5.13 -28.32
C TYR A 113 -7.05 4.62 -26.90
N ILE A 114 -7.95 3.81 -26.33
CA ILE A 114 -7.77 3.23 -24.99
C ILE A 114 -6.55 2.30 -24.95
N LEU A 115 -6.35 1.48 -25.99
CA LEU A 115 -5.23 0.54 -26.06
C LEU A 115 -3.86 1.25 -25.99
N LEU A 116 -3.77 2.47 -26.51
CA LEU A 116 -2.52 3.24 -26.59
C LEU A 116 -2.32 4.26 -25.47
N SER A 117 -3.40 4.70 -24.81
CA SER A 117 -3.34 5.73 -23.77
C SER A 117 -3.70 5.24 -22.38
N GLY A 118 -4.49 4.17 -22.28
CA GLY A 118 -5.17 3.82 -21.04
C GLY A 118 -6.23 4.85 -20.64
N ALA A 119 -6.76 5.67 -21.55
CA ALA A 119 -7.82 6.64 -21.27
C ALA A 119 -8.96 6.49 -22.29
N SER A 120 -10.19 6.84 -21.89
CA SER A 120 -11.33 6.88 -22.81
C SER A 120 -11.46 8.28 -23.41
N PRO A 121 -11.52 8.44 -24.75
CA PRO A 121 -11.43 9.74 -25.42
C PRO A 121 -12.62 10.67 -25.17
N PHE A 122 -13.79 10.12 -24.80
CA PHE A 122 -15.04 10.89 -24.69
C PHE A 122 -15.67 10.86 -23.30
N LEU A 123 -15.02 10.23 -22.32
CA LEU A 123 -15.61 9.99 -21.01
C LEU A 123 -15.74 11.30 -20.22
N GLY A 124 -16.98 11.75 -20.00
CA GLY A 124 -17.32 12.87 -19.11
C GLY A 124 -17.64 12.42 -17.68
N GLU A 125 -17.86 13.38 -16.79
CA GLU A 125 -18.32 13.15 -15.41
C GLU A 125 -19.74 12.58 -15.38
N THR A 126 -20.56 12.95 -16.37
CA THR A 126 -21.93 12.45 -16.54
C THR A 126 -22.15 11.70 -17.84
N LYS A 127 -23.20 10.88 -17.90
CA LYS A 127 -23.63 10.21 -19.14
C LYS A 127 -24.00 11.21 -20.23
N GLN A 128 -24.64 12.33 -19.87
CA GLN A 128 -25.04 13.38 -20.82
C GLN A 128 -23.81 14.08 -21.40
N GLU A 129 -22.83 14.39 -20.57
CA GLU A 129 -21.56 14.97 -21.02
C GLU A 129 -20.78 14.01 -21.92
N THR A 130 -20.73 12.72 -21.57
CA THR A 130 -20.09 11.69 -22.41
C THR A 130 -20.73 11.65 -23.81
N LEU A 131 -22.07 11.63 -23.88
CA LEU A 131 -22.78 11.66 -25.15
C LEU A 131 -22.58 12.98 -25.91
N ALA A 132 -22.49 14.11 -25.20
CA ALA A 132 -22.20 15.40 -25.81
C ALA A 132 -20.79 15.42 -26.43
N ASN A 133 -19.79 14.87 -25.74
CA ASN A 133 -18.43 14.73 -26.26
C ASN A 133 -18.39 13.84 -27.50
N VAL A 134 -19.11 12.72 -27.50
CA VAL A 134 -19.27 11.85 -28.67
C VAL A 134 -19.90 12.60 -29.84
N SER A 135 -21.05 13.27 -29.63
CA SER A 135 -21.76 14.02 -30.68
C SER A 135 -20.95 15.19 -31.24
N ALA A 136 -20.10 15.79 -30.42
CA ALA A 136 -19.16 16.85 -30.81
C ALA A 136 -17.86 16.32 -31.42
N VAL A 137 -17.56 15.02 -31.27
CA VAL A 137 -16.25 14.41 -31.55
C VAL A 137 -15.14 15.19 -30.82
N ASN A 138 -15.40 15.51 -29.56
CA ASN A 138 -14.51 16.29 -28.71
C ASN A 138 -13.50 15.38 -28.03
N TYR A 139 -12.32 15.24 -28.63
CA TYR A 139 -11.18 14.51 -28.05
C TYR A 139 -9.86 15.13 -28.51
N GLU A 140 -8.82 14.99 -27.69
CA GLU A 140 -7.48 15.46 -28.01
C GLU A 140 -6.42 14.37 -27.73
N PHE A 141 -5.23 14.55 -28.31
CA PHE A 141 -4.07 13.71 -28.01
C PHE A 141 -3.20 14.42 -26.98
N GLU A 142 -3.64 14.36 -25.72
CA GLU A 142 -2.92 14.96 -24.60
C GLU A 142 -1.49 14.40 -24.47
N ASP A 143 -0.50 15.28 -24.36
CA ASP A 143 0.92 14.92 -24.30
C ASP A 143 1.25 13.98 -23.13
N GLU A 144 0.51 14.11 -22.03
CA GLU A 144 0.64 13.25 -20.85
C GLU A 144 0.32 11.76 -21.14
N PHE A 145 -0.39 11.47 -22.24
CA PHE A 145 -0.79 10.13 -22.64
C PHE A 145 -0.11 9.68 -23.94
N PHE A 146 0.14 10.63 -24.85
CA PHE A 146 0.54 10.36 -26.22
C PHE A 146 1.92 10.92 -26.60
N SER A 147 2.74 11.34 -25.64
CA SER A 147 4.11 11.84 -25.87
C SER A 147 5.00 10.83 -26.62
N ASN A 148 4.87 9.55 -26.27
CA ASN A 148 5.66 8.46 -26.87
C ASN A 148 4.93 7.69 -27.98
N THR A 149 3.74 8.15 -28.40
CA THR A 149 2.93 7.48 -29.42
C THR A 149 3.26 7.99 -30.82
N SER A 150 3.43 7.06 -31.75
CA SER A 150 3.82 7.34 -33.13
C SER A 150 2.79 8.20 -33.87
N ALA A 151 3.27 9.01 -34.82
CA ALA A 151 2.39 9.82 -35.66
C ALA A 151 1.41 8.96 -36.48
N LEU A 152 1.81 7.74 -36.87
CA LEU A 152 0.99 6.79 -37.60
C LEU A 152 -0.15 6.22 -36.75
N ALA A 153 0.08 5.98 -35.46
CA ALA A 153 -0.97 5.57 -34.53
C ALA A 153 -2.00 6.70 -34.34
N LYS A 154 -1.54 7.94 -34.16
CA LYS A 154 -2.42 9.12 -34.07
C LYS A 154 -3.22 9.31 -35.37
N ASP A 155 -2.59 9.14 -36.54
CA ASP A 155 -3.28 9.20 -37.83
C ASP A 155 -4.36 8.13 -37.98
N PHE A 156 -4.06 6.89 -37.56
CA PHE A 156 -5.04 5.79 -37.59
C PHE A 156 -6.30 6.12 -36.77
N ILE A 157 -6.12 6.64 -35.55
CA ILE A 157 -7.23 7.06 -34.68
C ILE A 157 -8.03 8.19 -35.33
N ARG A 158 -7.36 9.23 -35.86
CA ARG A 158 -8.03 10.38 -36.51
C ARG A 158 -8.92 9.98 -37.68
N ARG A 159 -8.53 8.96 -38.44
CA ARG A 159 -9.31 8.47 -39.59
C ARG A 159 -10.52 7.62 -39.18
N LEU A 160 -10.58 7.13 -37.93
CA LEU A 160 -11.70 6.37 -37.38
C LEU A 160 -12.65 7.24 -36.55
N LEU A 161 -12.14 8.19 -35.78
CA LEU A 161 -12.93 9.11 -34.97
C LEU A 161 -13.40 10.32 -35.79
N VAL A 162 -14.14 10.03 -36.86
CA VAL A 162 -14.72 11.03 -37.77
C VAL A 162 -16.23 11.06 -37.60
N LYS A 163 -16.79 12.27 -37.48
CA LYS A 163 -18.24 12.49 -37.28
C LYS A 163 -19.09 11.94 -38.41
N ASP A 164 -18.70 12.24 -39.66
CA ASP A 164 -19.39 11.79 -40.86
C ASP A 164 -19.03 10.32 -41.15
N PRO A 165 -19.99 9.37 -41.05
CA PRO A 165 -19.72 7.96 -41.26
C PRO A 165 -19.14 7.67 -42.65
N LYS A 166 -19.54 8.43 -43.68
CA LYS A 166 -19.07 8.22 -45.08
C LYS A 166 -17.61 8.58 -45.29
N LYS A 167 -17.04 9.40 -44.39
CA LYS A 167 -15.63 9.78 -44.40
C LYS A 167 -14.78 8.92 -43.48
N ARG A 168 -15.41 8.06 -42.68
CA ARG A 168 -14.72 7.18 -41.74
C ARG A 168 -13.99 6.09 -42.51
N MET A 169 -12.78 5.78 -42.07
CA MET A 169 -11.97 4.73 -42.68
C MET A 169 -12.69 3.38 -42.63
N THR A 170 -12.76 2.68 -43.77
CA THR A 170 -13.41 1.36 -43.84
C THR A 170 -12.55 0.28 -43.19
N ILE A 171 -13.12 -0.91 -43.01
CA ILE A 171 -12.36 -2.06 -42.48
C ILE A 171 -11.18 -2.45 -43.38
N GLN A 172 -11.36 -2.33 -44.71
CA GLN A 172 -10.32 -2.66 -45.68
C GLN A 172 -9.19 -1.62 -45.66
N ASP A 173 -9.53 -0.34 -45.57
CA ASP A 173 -8.56 0.74 -45.45
C ASP A 173 -7.77 0.62 -44.13
N SER A 174 -8.45 0.24 -43.05
CA SER A 174 -7.84 0.03 -41.73
C SER A 174 -6.79 -1.09 -41.76
N LEU A 175 -7.08 -2.21 -42.43
CA LEU A 175 -6.15 -3.34 -42.59
C LEU A 175 -4.93 -2.99 -43.48
N LEU A 176 -5.07 -2.01 -44.37
CA LEU A 176 -4.01 -1.52 -45.26
C LEU A 176 -3.26 -0.31 -44.71
N HIS A 177 -3.71 0.25 -43.58
CA HIS A 177 -3.10 1.44 -42.99
C HIS A 177 -1.63 1.18 -42.61
N PRO A 178 -0.69 2.11 -42.86
CA PRO A 178 0.73 1.91 -42.56
C PRO A 178 1.03 1.54 -41.09
N TRP A 179 0.19 1.99 -40.16
CA TRP A 179 0.30 1.61 -38.76
C TRP A 179 -0.01 0.14 -38.48
N ILE A 180 -0.94 -0.48 -39.22
CA ILE A 180 -1.30 -1.90 -39.09
C ILE A 180 -0.40 -2.77 -39.98
N LYS A 181 -0.14 -2.31 -41.21
CA LYS A 181 0.68 -2.98 -42.22
C LYS A 181 1.75 -2.00 -42.73
N PRO A 182 2.94 -1.96 -42.10
CA PRO A 182 4.03 -1.08 -42.50
C PRO A 182 4.42 -1.28 -43.95
N LYS A 183 4.74 -0.18 -44.62
CA LYS A 183 5.19 -0.21 -46.03
C LYS A 183 6.71 -0.29 -46.17
N ASP A 184 7.45 0.10 -45.13
CA ASP A 184 8.90 0.12 -45.09
C ASP A 184 9.46 -0.32 -43.73
N THR A 185 10.77 -0.56 -43.68
CA THR A 185 11.50 -0.99 -42.47
C THR A 185 11.53 0.09 -41.39
N GLN A 186 11.49 1.38 -41.76
CA GLN A 186 11.56 2.49 -40.81
C GLN A 186 10.28 2.61 -39.99
N GLN A 187 9.12 2.46 -40.64
CA GLN A 187 7.81 2.39 -40.00
C GLN A 187 7.70 1.18 -39.08
N ALA A 188 8.24 0.02 -39.50
CA ALA A 188 8.27 -1.17 -38.66
C ALA A 188 9.13 -0.98 -37.40
N LEU A 189 10.30 -0.33 -37.52
CA LEU A 189 11.19 -0.01 -36.40
C LEU A 189 10.57 1.03 -35.45
N SER A 190 9.86 2.03 -35.97
CA SER A 190 9.17 3.03 -35.15
C SER A 190 8.13 2.41 -34.21
N ARG A 191 7.38 1.39 -34.67
CA ARG A 191 6.40 0.66 -33.82
C ARG A 191 7.06 -0.18 -32.74
N LYS A 192 8.28 -0.67 -32.96
CA LYS A 192 9.05 -1.43 -31.96
C LYS A 192 9.61 -0.54 -30.85
N ALA A 193 9.99 0.70 -31.21
CA ALA A 193 10.57 1.65 -30.27
C ALA A 193 9.51 2.40 -29.43
N SER A 194 8.27 2.49 -29.90
CA SER A 194 7.19 3.24 -29.24
C SER A 194 6.51 2.36 -28.18
N ALA A 195 6.62 2.76 -26.91
CA ALA A 195 6.02 2.07 -25.77
C ALA A 195 4.75 2.78 -25.30
N VAL A 196 3.71 2.00 -25.00
CA VAL A 196 2.44 2.44 -24.41
C VAL A 196 2.65 2.78 -22.93
N ASN A 197 1.98 3.83 -22.45
CA ASN A 197 2.01 4.21 -21.04
C ASN A 197 1.23 3.20 -20.17
N MET A 198 1.95 2.24 -19.60
CA MET A 198 1.36 1.12 -18.85
C MET A 198 0.79 1.51 -17.47
N GLU A 199 1.32 2.56 -16.83
CA GLU A 199 0.84 2.99 -15.50
C GLU A 199 -0.62 3.45 -15.56
N LYS A 200 -0.96 4.23 -16.59
CA LYS A 200 -2.32 4.71 -16.82
C LYS A 200 -3.25 3.63 -17.37
N PHE A 201 -2.73 2.73 -18.21
CA PHE A 201 -3.47 1.57 -18.68
C PHE A 201 -3.93 0.67 -17.51
N LYS A 202 -3.06 0.46 -16.51
CA LYS A 202 -3.40 -0.24 -15.27
C LYS A 202 -4.50 0.48 -14.48
N LYS A 203 -4.42 1.82 -14.33
CA LYS A 203 -5.46 2.64 -13.68
C LYS A 203 -6.82 2.51 -14.39
N PHE A 204 -6.85 2.47 -15.73
CA PHE A 204 -8.08 2.26 -16.49
C PHE A 204 -8.69 0.88 -16.31
N ALA A 205 -7.87 -0.18 -16.36
CA ALA A 205 -8.33 -1.54 -16.12
C ALA A 205 -8.95 -1.68 -14.72
N ALA A 206 -8.34 -1.06 -13.70
CA ALA A 206 -8.88 -0.98 -12.34
C ALA A 206 -10.23 -0.21 -12.28
N ARG A 207 -10.31 0.98 -12.89
CA ARG A 207 -11.56 1.78 -12.95
C ARG A 207 -12.70 1.04 -13.64
N ARG A 208 -12.40 0.25 -14.68
CA ARG A 208 -13.38 -0.57 -15.39
C ARG A 208 -13.96 -1.69 -14.49
N LYS A 209 -13.09 -2.41 -13.79
CA LYS A 209 -13.51 -3.44 -12.79
C LYS A 209 -14.38 -2.82 -11.69
N TRP A 210 -14.01 -1.63 -11.23
CA TRP A 210 -14.80 -0.88 -10.26
C TRP A 210 -16.21 -0.52 -10.75
N LYS A 211 -16.37 0.02 -11.98
CA LYS A 211 -17.68 0.36 -12.54
C LYS A 211 -18.61 -0.86 -12.62
N GLN A 212 -18.08 -2.04 -12.97
CA GLN A 212 -18.86 -3.28 -13.00
C GLN A 212 -19.32 -3.70 -11.61
N SER A 213 -18.42 -3.64 -10.61
CA SER A 213 -18.77 -3.92 -9.22
C SER A 213 -19.85 -2.98 -8.71
N VAL A 214 -19.69 -1.66 -8.87
CA VAL A 214 -20.69 -0.65 -8.46
C VAL A 214 -22.06 -0.87 -9.10
N ARG A 215 -22.09 -1.24 -10.39
CA ARG A 215 -23.35 -1.52 -11.10
C ARG A 215 -24.05 -2.74 -10.51
N LEU A 216 -23.31 -3.80 -10.17
CA LEU A 216 -23.85 -4.97 -9.47
C LEU A 216 -24.40 -4.59 -8.09
N ILE A 217 -23.68 -3.78 -7.31
CA ILE A 217 -24.16 -3.29 -6.00
C ILE A 217 -25.49 -2.53 -6.15
N SER A 218 -25.53 -1.60 -7.11
CA SER A 218 -26.72 -0.79 -7.37
C SER A 218 -27.92 -1.63 -7.86
N LEU A 219 -27.67 -2.70 -8.61
CA LEU A 219 -28.71 -3.62 -9.10
C LEU A 219 -29.23 -4.51 -7.97
N CYS A 220 -28.35 -5.04 -7.12
CA CYS A 220 -28.72 -5.81 -5.93
C CYS A 220 -29.60 -4.97 -4.99
N GLN A 221 -29.26 -3.70 -4.75
CA GLN A 221 -30.11 -2.82 -3.95
C GLN A 221 -31.42 -2.43 -4.62
N ARG A 222 -31.46 -2.22 -5.94
CA ARG A 222 -32.73 -1.98 -6.65
C ARG A 222 -33.65 -3.19 -6.59
N LEU A 223 -33.10 -4.39 -6.68
CA LEU A 223 -33.83 -5.64 -6.46
C LEU A 223 -34.30 -5.74 -5.00
N SER A 224 -33.44 -5.47 -4.02
CA SER A 224 -33.78 -5.49 -2.58
C SER A 224 -34.87 -4.45 -2.24
N ARG A 225 -34.81 -3.22 -2.75
CA ARG A 225 -35.88 -2.19 -2.63
C ARG A 225 -37.18 -2.61 -3.30
N SER A 226 -37.11 -3.26 -4.46
CA SER A 226 -38.27 -3.86 -5.15
C SER A 226 -38.91 -4.97 -4.31
N PHE A 227 -38.10 -5.81 -3.66
CA PHE A 227 -38.54 -6.85 -2.72
C PHE A 227 -39.15 -6.26 -1.44
N LEU A 228 -38.57 -5.18 -0.90
CA LEU A 228 -39.10 -4.41 0.24
C LEU A 228 -40.46 -3.77 -0.08
N SER A 229 -40.68 -3.27 -1.30
CA SER A 229 -41.99 -2.76 -1.72
C SER A 229 -43.06 -3.86 -1.90
N ARG A 230 -42.62 -5.11 -2.11
CA ARG A 230 -43.51 -6.30 -2.17
C ARG A 230 -43.80 -6.90 -0.80
N SER A 231 -43.08 -6.51 0.25
CA SER A 231 -43.24 -7.05 1.62
C SER A 231 -44.31 -6.32 2.44
N ASN A 232 -45.52 -6.20 1.90
CA ASN A 232 -46.77 -6.13 2.70
C ASN A 232 -47.35 -7.53 2.99
N MET A 233 -46.60 -8.59 2.70
CA MET A 233 -46.92 -9.94 3.13
C MET A 233 -45.84 -10.47 4.06
N SER A 234 -46.30 -10.84 5.25
CA SER A 234 -45.53 -11.37 6.37
C SER A 234 -44.71 -12.58 5.97
N VAL A 235 -43.39 -12.42 5.88
CA VAL A 235 -42.44 -13.53 5.96
C VAL A 235 -41.33 -13.10 6.89
N ALA A 236 -41.08 -13.90 7.92
CA ALA A 236 -40.03 -13.71 8.90
C ALA A 236 -38.68 -13.47 8.18
N ARG A 237 -38.07 -12.31 8.44
CA ARG A 237 -36.73 -11.98 7.96
C ARG A 237 -35.71 -12.69 8.85
N SER A 238 -34.82 -13.48 8.25
CA SER A 238 -33.61 -13.99 8.91
C SER A 238 -32.55 -12.88 8.94
N ASP A 239 -31.97 -12.64 10.11
CA ASP A 239 -30.87 -11.67 10.35
C ASP A 239 -29.69 -11.84 9.38
N ASP A 240 -29.46 -13.07 8.90
CA ASP A 240 -28.33 -13.43 8.03
C ASP A 240 -28.25 -12.64 6.71
N THR A 241 -29.37 -12.15 6.17
CA THR A 241 -29.36 -11.44 4.87
C THR A 241 -28.93 -9.98 4.99
N LEU A 242 -29.14 -9.34 6.14
CA LEU A 242 -28.66 -7.98 6.42
C LEU A 242 -27.14 -7.97 6.65
N ASP A 243 -26.62 -8.97 7.36
CA ASP A 243 -25.19 -9.14 7.59
C ASP A 243 -24.39 -9.34 6.29
N GLU A 244 -24.95 -10.05 5.30
CA GLU A 244 -24.31 -10.23 4.00
C GLU A 244 -24.34 -8.96 3.13
N GLU A 245 -25.43 -8.18 3.15
CA GLU A 245 -25.55 -6.91 2.41
C GLU A 245 -24.66 -5.81 3.00
N ASP A 246 -24.62 -5.65 4.33
CA ASP A 246 -23.74 -4.72 5.02
C ASP A 246 -22.26 -5.11 4.85
N SER A 247 -21.97 -6.41 4.80
CA SER A 247 -20.64 -6.94 4.48
C SER A 247 -20.19 -6.58 3.06
N PHE A 248 -21.11 -6.49 2.09
CA PHE A 248 -20.77 -6.15 0.71
C PHE A 248 -20.59 -4.64 0.48
N VAL A 249 -21.48 -3.82 1.03
CA VAL A 249 -21.35 -2.35 1.00
C VAL A 249 -20.06 -1.92 1.71
N MET A 250 -19.80 -2.48 2.90
CA MET A 250 -18.57 -2.19 3.62
C MET A 250 -17.33 -2.62 2.85
N LYS A 251 -17.33 -3.80 2.19
CA LYS A 251 -16.23 -4.21 1.30
C LYS A 251 -16.01 -3.22 0.16
N ALA A 252 -17.08 -2.72 -0.47
CA ALA A 252 -16.97 -1.74 -1.54
C ALA A 252 -16.40 -0.41 -1.05
N ILE A 253 -16.82 0.07 0.13
CA ILE A 253 -16.24 1.25 0.77
C ILE A 253 -14.75 1.04 1.04
N ILE A 254 -14.37 -0.09 1.63
CA ILE A 254 -12.97 -0.43 1.91
C ILE A 254 -12.14 -0.47 0.62
N HIS A 255 -12.66 -1.11 -0.44
CA HIS A 255 -11.97 -1.13 -1.74
C HIS A 255 -11.82 0.27 -2.32
N ALA A 256 -12.86 1.12 -2.25
CA ALA A 256 -12.75 2.50 -2.72
C ALA A 256 -11.68 3.28 -1.96
N ILE A 257 -11.58 3.08 -0.64
CA ILE A 257 -10.58 3.73 0.21
C ILE A 257 -9.17 3.25 -0.14
N ASN A 258 -8.98 1.92 -0.21
CA ASN A 258 -7.68 1.32 -0.51
C ASN A 258 -7.18 1.65 -1.93
N ASP A 259 -8.08 1.80 -2.90
CA ASP A 259 -7.77 2.12 -4.29
C ASP A 259 -7.73 3.64 -4.57
N ASP A 260 -7.84 4.49 -3.54
CA ASP A 260 -7.88 5.97 -3.69
C ASP A 260 -8.96 6.46 -4.68
N ASN A 261 -10.13 5.82 -4.68
CA ASN A 261 -11.21 6.12 -5.61
C ASN A 261 -12.24 7.07 -5.00
N VAL A 262 -11.85 8.33 -4.78
CA VAL A 262 -12.68 9.36 -4.14
C VAL A 262 -14.03 9.56 -4.86
N PRO A 263 -14.09 9.68 -6.20
CA PRO A 263 -15.37 9.83 -6.91
C PRO A 263 -16.25 8.59 -6.76
N GLY A 264 -15.64 7.40 -6.76
CA GLY A 264 -16.33 6.13 -6.53
C GLY A 264 -16.96 6.06 -5.14
N LEU A 265 -16.21 6.45 -4.11
CA LEU A 265 -16.74 6.51 -2.75
C LEU A 265 -17.83 7.58 -2.61
N GLN A 266 -17.65 8.77 -3.19
CA GLN A 266 -18.63 9.85 -3.14
C GLN A 266 -19.95 9.44 -3.80
N HIS A 267 -19.89 8.79 -4.96
CA HIS A 267 -21.07 8.26 -5.64
C HIS A 267 -21.73 7.14 -4.84
N LEU A 268 -20.93 6.23 -4.26
CA LEU A 268 -21.42 5.13 -3.43
C LEU A 268 -22.16 5.67 -2.20
N LEU A 269 -21.52 6.52 -1.40
CA LEU A 269 -22.14 7.16 -0.24
C LEU A 269 -23.29 8.08 -0.63
N GLY A 270 -23.24 8.72 -1.81
CA GLY A 270 -24.35 9.51 -2.37
C GLY A 270 -25.59 8.68 -2.68
N SER A 271 -25.39 7.44 -3.12
CA SER A 271 -26.47 6.50 -3.44
C SER A 271 -27.05 5.81 -2.18
N LEU A 272 -26.26 5.78 -1.10
CA LEU A 272 -26.53 5.12 0.17
C LEU A 272 -26.98 6.12 1.25
N THR A 273 -28.18 6.70 1.12
CA THR A 273 -28.66 7.74 2.04
C THR A 273 -28.87 7.28 3.50
N ASN A 274 -28.99 5.98 3.75
CA ASN A 274 -29.28 5.41 5.07
C ASN A 274 -28.13 4.54 5.61
N TYR A 275 -26.95 4.56 5.00
CA TYR A 275 -25.81 3.77 5.48
C TYR A 275 -25.10 4.50 6.62
N ASP A 276 -24.87 3.82 7.74
CA ASP A 276 -24.09 4.36 8.85
C ASP A 276 -22.59 4.27 8.52
N VAL A 277 -21.99 5.41 8.19
CA VAL A 277 -20.56 5.53 7.87
C VAL A 277 -19.64 5.27 9.07
N ASN A 278 -20.18 5.10 10.28
CA ASN A 278 -19.44 4.72 11.46
C ASN A 278 -19.45 3.20 11.72
N GLN A 279 -20.25 2.43 10.97
CA GLN A 279 -20.32 0.98 11.13
C GLN A 279 -18.94 0.35 10.86
N PRO A 280 -18.40 -0.42 11.81
CA PRO A 280 -17.11 -1.08 11.62
C PRO A 280 -17.22 -2.28 10.68
N ASN A 281 -16.11 -2.62 10.03
CA ASN A 281 -16.01 -3.86 9.26
C ASN A 281 -16.01 -5.10 10.17
N LYS A 282 -15.92 -6.29 9.57
CA LYS A 282 -15.79 -7.57 10.30
C LYS A 282 -14.60 -7.65 11.28
N HIS A 283 -13.58 -6.81 11.10
CA HIS A 283 -12.43 -6.72 12.00
C HIS A 283 -12.63 -5.69 13.12
N GLY A 284 -13.74 -4.96 13.12
CA GLY A 284 -14.04 -3.92 14.08
C GLY A 284 -13.46 -2.56 13.72
N THR A 285 -13.10 -2.31 12.46
CA THR A 285 -12.47 -1.05 12.02
C THR A 285 -13.45 -0.21 11.19
N PRO A 286 -13.83 1.00 11.64
CA PRO A 286 -14.64 1.95 10.86
C PRO A 286 -13.93 2.46 9.59
N PRO A 287 -14.67 2.86 8.54
CA PRO A 287 -14.10 3.38 7.28
C PRO A 287 -13.11 4.53 7.47
N LEU A 288 -13.40 5.45 8.40
CA LEU A 288 -12.56 6.61 8.68
C LEU A 288 -11.13 6.21 9.10
N LEU A 289 -11.00 5.15 9.91
CA LEU A 289 -9.70 4.68 10.38
C LEU A 289 -8.88 4.04 9.27
N ILE A 290 -9.55 3.37 8.33
CA ILE A 290 -8.91 2.78 7.14
C ILE A 290 -8.40 3.91 6.24
N ALA A 291 -9.21 4.95 6.01
CA ALA A 291 -8.80 6.12 5.22
C ALA A 291 -7.61 6.85 5.86
N ALA A 292 -7.56 6.94 7.20
CA ALA A 292 -6.42 7.49 7.92
C ALA A 292 -5.16 6.63 7.71
N GLY A 293 -5.30 5.30 7.78
CA GLY A 293 -4.21 4.35 7.53
C GLY A 293 -3.71 4.32 6.09
N CYS A 294 -4.54 4.68 5.11
CA CYS A 294 -4.15 4.83 3.70
C CYS A 294 -3.55 6.23 3.38
N GLY A 295 -3.60 7.17 4.32
CA GLY A 295 -3.03 8.51 4.12
C GLY A 295 -3.87 9.43 3.24
N ASN A 296 -5.15 9.12 3.04
CA ASN A 296 -5.98 9.80 2.07
C ASN A 296 -6.87 10.89 2.70
N ILE A 297 -6.39 12.13 2.65
CA ILE A 297 -7.07 13.29 3.23
C ILE A 297 -8.41 13.57 2.55
N GLN A 298 -8.52 13.37 1.24
CA GLN A 298 -9.78 13.61 0.51
C GLN A 298 -10.86 12.62 0.94
N MET A 299 -10.49 11.35 1.16
CA MET A 299 -11.41 10.35 1.72
C MET A 299 -11.84 10.68 3.14
N LEU A 300 -10.91 11.12 3.98
CA LEU A 300 -11.23 11.56 5.35
C LEU A 300 -12.20 12.73 5.33
N GLN A 301 -11.97 13.75 4.51
CA GLN A 301 -12.88 14.88 4.35
C GLN A 301 -14.27 14.44 3.91
N LEU A 302 -14.34 13.55 2.90
CA LEU A 302 -15.61 13.03 2.41
C LEU A 302 -16.36 12.24 3.50
N LEU A 303 -15.69 11.36 4.24
CA LEU A 303 -16.28 10.57 5.31
C LEU A 303 -16.79 11.46 6.46
N LEU A 304 -16.00 12.45 6.89
CA LEU A 304 -16.42 13.42 7.89
C LEU A 304 -17.64 14.25 7.43
N GLN A 305 -17.66 14.69 6.16
CA GLN A 305 -18.83 15.38 5.59
C GLN A 305 -20.09 14.51 5.56
N ARG A 306 -19.93 13.17 5.48
CA ARG A 306 -21.04 12.20 5.53
C ARG A 306 -21.40 11.74 6.94
N GLY A 307 -20.82 12.35 7.97
CA GLY A 307 -21.21 12.11 9.36
C GLY A 307 -20.33 11.10 10.11
N SER A 308 -19.14 10.74 9.60
CA SER A 308 -18.18 9.98 10.39
C SER A 308 -17.70 10.78 11.60
N HIS A 309 -17.60 10.15 12.76
CA HIS A 309 -17.07 10.78 13.96
C HIS A 309 -15.54 10.72 13.99
N ILE A 310 -14.88 11.84 14.28
CA ILE A 310 -13.41 11.95 14.28
C ILE A 310 -12.74 11.15 15.41
N ASP A 311 -13.49 10.86 16.47
CA ASP A 311 -13.05 10.19 17.70
C ASP A 311 -13.39 8.68 17.73
N VAL A 312 -13.85 8.12 16.60
CA VAL A 312 -14.08 6.67 16.51
C VAL A 312 -12.82 5.87 16.80
N GLN A 313 -13.02 4.72 17.41
CA GLN A 313 -11.98 3.75 17.70
C GLN A 313 -12.36 2.41 17.07
N ASP A 314 -11.36 1.62 16.70
CA ASP A 314 -11.61 0.25 16.30
C ASP A 314 -11.84 -0.67 17.52
N LYS A 315 -12.07 -1.95 17.25
CA LYS A 315 -12.20 -2.98 18.29
C LYS A 315 -10.96 -3.11 19.19
N ALA A 316 -9.78 -2.68 18.75
CA ALA A 316 -8.58 -2.64 19.58
C ALA A 316 -8.50 -1.37 20.43
N GLY A 317 -9.36 -0.37 20.22
CA GLY A 317 -9.29 0.92 20.92
C GLY A 317 -8.39 1.94 20.21
N SER A 318 -7.92 1.63 18.99
CA SER A 318 -7.05 2.51 18.22
C SER A 318 -7.87 3.52 17.42
N ASN A 319 -7.43 4.77 17.38
CA ASN A 319 -8.11 5.86 16.66
C ASN A 319 -7.41 6.25 15.34
N ALA A 320 -7.88 7.30 14.66
CA ALA A 320 -7.34 7.70 13.36
C ALA A 320 -5.86 8.12 13.42
N VAL A 321 -5.44 8.78 14.51
CA VAL A 321 -4.05 9.20 14.73
C VAL A 321 -3.14 7.97 14.83
N TYR A 322 -3.57 6.91 15.52
CA TYR A 322 -2.84 5.65 15.58
C TYR A 322 -2.63 5.04 14.18
N TRP A 323 -3.69 4.94 13.38
CA TRP A 323 -3.63 4.33 12.05
C TRP A 323 -2.76 5.12 11.06
N ALA A 324 -2.84 6.45 11.07
CA ALA A 324 -1.98 7.32 10.27
C ALA A 324 -0.51 7.24 10.72
N SER A 325 -0.28 7.16 12.04
CA SER A 325 1.08 7.06 12.61
C SER A 325 1.75 5.74 12.27
N ARG A 326 0.99 4.64 12.26
CA ARG A 326 1.48 3.30 11.91
C ARG A 326 2.03 3.23 10.47
N HIS A 327 1.49 4.02 9.55
CA HIS A 327 1.85 4.01 8.13
C HIS A 327 2.66 5.24 7.69
N GLY A 328 3.06 6.12 8.62
CA GLY A 328 3.95 7.24 8.30
C GLY A 328 3.27 8.44 7.64
N HIS A 329 1.95 8.62 7.80
CA HIS A 329 1.21 9.66 7.07
C HIS A 329 1.16 11.01 7.81
N VAL A 330 2.24 11.78 7.75
CA VAL A 330 2.37 13.08 8.45
C VAL A 330 1.31 14.10 8.03
N GLU A 331 1.02 14.25 6.74
CA GLU A 331 0.00 15.21 6.25
C GLU A 331 -1.41 14.84 6.75
N THR A 332 -1.69 13.53 6.86
CA THR A 332 -2.92 13.04 7.46
C THR A 332 -3.00 13.37 8.94
N LEU A 333 -1.88 13.27 9.68
CA LEU A 333 -1.83 13.65 11.09
C LEU A 333 -2.08 15.14 11.30
N LYS A 334 -1.55 16.00 10.42
CA LYS A 334 -1.86 17.45 10.42
C LYS A 334 -3.36 17.67 10.24
N PHE A 335 -3.96 17.05 9.24
CA PHE A 335 -5.40 17.13 9.00
C PHE A 335 -6.22 16.65 10.21
N LEU A 336 -5.86 15.51 10.82
CA LEU A 336 -6.55 14.99 11.99
C LEU A 336 -6.41 15.91 13.22
N CYS A 337 -5.24 16.52 13.40
CA CYS A 337 -4.99 17.50 14.46
C CYS A 337 -5.82 18.78 14.27
N ASP A 338 -5.90 19.31 13.05
CA ASP A 338 -6.72 20.48 12.72
C ASP A 338 -8.22 20.22 12.99
N ASN A 339 -8.65 18.96 12.84
CA ASN A 339 -10.00 18.50 13.15
C ASN A 339 -10.17 18.03 14.61
N LYS A 340 -9.22 18.34 15.51
CA LYS A 340 -9.26 18.04 16.95
C LYS A 340 -9.41 16.56 17.29
N CYS A 341 -8.84 15.67 16.48
CA CYS A 341 -8.77 14.25 16.83
C CYS A 341 -7.91 14.05 18.10
N PRO A 342 -8.35 13.26 19.09
CA PRO A 342 -7.56 13.02 20.31
C PRO A 342 -6.20 12.35 20.00
N LEU A 343 -5.10 12.90 20.51
CA LEU A 343 -3.74 12.42 20.19
C LEU A 343 -3.31 11.22 21.06
N ASP A 344 -3.48 11.33 22.38
CA ASP A 344 -2.97 10.37 23.36
C ASP A 344 -3.98 9.27 23.70
N VAL A 345 -4.71 8.77 22.69
CA VAL A 345 -5.59 7.61 22.88
C VAL A 345 -4.74 6.35 23.00
N LYS A 346 -4.99 5.60 24.09
CA LYS A 346 -4.39 4.29 24.32
C LYS A 346 -5.32 3.21 23.81
N ASP A 347 -4.76 2.29 23.03
CA ASP A 347 -5.48 1.08 22.63
C ASP A 347 -5.53 0.04 23.77
N LYS A 348 -5.97 -1.17 23.45
CA LYS A 348 -6.05 -2.29 24.39
C LYS A 348 -4.70 -2.86 24.79
N SER A 349 -3.60 -2.65 24.08
CA SER A 349 -2.24 -2.95 24.59
C SER A 349 -1.69 -1.78 25.41
N GLY A 350 -2.40 -0.66 25.48
CA GLY A 350 -1.93 0.55 26.16
C GLY A 350 -1.04 1.42 25.28
N GLU A 351 -0.87 1.05 24.01
CA GLU A 351 -0.03 1.76 23.05
C GLU A 351 -0.73 3.03 22.57
N THR A 352 0.06 4.10 22.42
CA THR A 352 -0.36 5.37 21.80
C THR A 352 0.17 5.45 20.37
N ALA A 353 -0.24 6.49 19.64
CA ALA A 353 0.31 6.80 18.32
C ALA A 353 1.85 6.95 18.30
N LEU A 354 2.46 7.45 19.38
CA LEU A 354 3.93 7.53 19.50
C LEU A 354 4.58 6.16 19.63
N HIS A 355 3.96 5.20 20.32
CA HIS A 355 4.49 3.83 20.43
C HIS A 355 4.55 3.18 19.05
N VAL A 356 3.44 3.25 18.31
CA VAL A 356 3.37 2.62 16.98
C VAL A 356 4.31 3.32 15.99
N ALA A 357 4.40 4.65 16.01
CA ALA A 357 5.34 5.38 15.16
C ALA A 357 6.79 4.99 15.47
N ALA A 358 7.14 4.86 16.75
CA ALA A 358 8.47 4.43 17.16
C ALA A 358 8.77 2.96 16.81
N ARG A 359 7.78 2.07 16.94
CA ARG A 359 7.87 0.65 16.59
C ARG A 359 8.08 0.39 15.10
N TYR A 360 7.58 1.28 14.24
CA TYR A 360 7.71 1.17 12.77
C TYR A 360 8.76 2.11 12.17
N GLY A 361 9.45 2.92 12.98
CA GLY A 361 10.59 3.73 12.53
C GLY A 361 10.25 5.06 11.86
N HIS A 362 9.03 5.57 12.03
CA HIS A 362 8.56 6.81 11.37
C HIS A 362 9.01 8.06 12.14
N VAL A 363 10.23 8.53 11.88
CA VAL A 363 10.85 9.64 12.63
C VAL A 363 10.11 10.97 12.47
N ASP A 364 9.63 11.24 11.27
CA ASP A 364 8.86 12.40 10.87
C ASP A 364 7.49 12.46 11.57
N VAL A 365 6.84 11.30 11.73
CA VAL A 365 5.64 11.18 12.57
C VAL A 365 5.96 11.46 14.04
N VAL A 366 7.04 10.89 14.58
CA VAL A 366 7.44 11.11 15.99
C VAL A 366 7.73 12.58 16.26
N GLN A 367 8.53 13.22 15.41
CA GLN A 367 8.82 14.65 15.49
C GLN A 367 7.53 15.48 15.44
N PHE A 368 6.62 15.17 14.52
CA PHE A 368 5.35 15.87 14.41
C PHE A 368 4.49 15.69 15.67
N LEU A 369 4.26 14.46 16.13
CA LEU A 369 3.45 14.16 17.31
C LEU A 369 4.01 14.83 18.58
N CYS A 370 5.33 14.81 18.77
CA CYS A 370 5.97 15.52 19.87
C CYS A 370 5.81 17.05 19.75
N SER A 371 5.92 17.61 18.53
CA SER A 371 5.76 19.06 18.31
C SER A 371 4.35 19.59 18.63
N ILE A 372 3.33 18.73 18.51
CA ILE A 372 1.93 19.05 18.83
C ILE A 372 1.54 18.66 20.27
N GLY A 373 2.52 18.26 21.10
CA GLY A 373 2.33 18.05 22.54
C GLY A 373 1.92 16.63 22.96
N SER A 374 2.09 15.62 22.10
CA SER A 374 1.89 14.22 22.51
C SER A 374 2.94 13.81 23.55
N ASN A 375 2.53 13.06 24.57
CA ASN A 375 3.43 12.72 25.68
C ASN A 375 4.31 11.50 25.35
N PRO A 376 5.64 11.64 25.21
CA PRO A 376 6.55 10.54 24.88
C PRO A 376 6.86 9.62 26.08
N ASN A 377 6.34 9.92 27.27
CA ASN A 377 6.58 9.15 28.50
C ASN A 377 5.42 8.20 28.84
N PHE A 378 4.37 8.14 28.02
CA PHE A 378 3.33 7.16 28.28
C PHE A 378 3.88 5.75 28.17
N GLN A 379 3.46 4.94 29.14
CA GLN A 379 3.77 3.53 29.20
C GLN A 379 2.59 2.71 28.69
N ASP A 380 2.89 1.68 27.91
CA ASP A 380 1.95 0.65 27.50
C ASP A 380 1.68 -0.36 28.64
N LYS A 381 0.98 -1.47 28.33
CA LYS A 381 0.70 -2.50 29.33
C LYS A 381 1.92 -3.24 29.82
N GLU A 382 3.02 -3.30 29.07
CA GLU A 382 4.30 -3.88 29.49
C GLU A 382 5.22 -2.84 30.13
N GLU A 383 4.66 -1.68 30.46
CA GLU A 383 5.37 -0.53 31.01
C GLU A 383 6.44 0.02 30.04
N GLU A 384 6.38 -0.34 28.76
CA GLU A 384 7.29 0.15 27.72
C GLU A 384 6.87 1.54 27.26
N THR A 385 7.85 2.40 26.99
CA THR A 385 7.65 3.73 26.38
C THR A 385 7.96 3.68 24.88
N PRO A 386 7.58 4.70 24.08
CA PRO A 386 8.02 4.81 22.69
C PRO A 386 9.55 4.69 22.51
N LEU A 387 10.33 5.16 23.49
CA LEU A 387 11.79 5.03 23.48
C LEU A 387 12.26 3.58 23.63
N HIS A 388 11.56 2.76 24.42
CA HIS A 388 11.82 1.32 24.49
C HIS A 388 11.55 0.66 23.13
N CYS A 389 10.45 1.02 22.45
CA CYS A 389 10.16 0.50 21.11
C CYS A 389 11.28 0.88 20.11
N ALA A 390 11.74 2.13 20.12
CA ALA A 390 12.82 2.59 19.26
C ALA A 390 14.14 1.85 19.54
N ALA A 391 14.49 1.68 20.82
CA ALA A 391 15.67 0.92 21.27
C ALA A 391 15.56 -0.57 20.95
N TRP A 392 14.36 -1.17 21.01
CA TRP A 392 14.14 -2.56 20.65
C TRP A 392 14.30 -2.80 19.15
N HIS A 393 13.83 -1.89 18.30
CA HIS A 393 13.89 -2.06 16.86
C HIS A 393 15.16 -1.49 16.21
N GLY A 394 15.99 -0.74 16.95
CA GLY A 394 17.24 -0.20 16.44
C GLY A 394 17.07 1.06 15.60
N TYR A 395 15.99 1.82 15.83
CA TYR A 395 15.72 3.05 15.09
C TYR A 395 16.38 4.26 15.76
N TYR A 396 17.68 4.47 15.48
CA TYR A 396 18.45 5.58 16.02
C TYR A 396 17.80 6.95 15.81
N SER A 397 17.36 7.25 14.58
CA SER A 397 16.75 8.55 14.27
C SER A 397 15.50 8.81 15.11
N VAL A 398 14.71 7.77 15.40
CA VAL A 398 13.53 7.86 16.27
C VAL A 398 13.94 8.06 17.73
N ALA A 399 14.91 7.27 18.23
CA ALA A 399 15.39 7.41 19.59
C ALA A 399 15.94 8.83 19.84
N LYS A 400 16.72 9.35 18.88
CA LYS A 400 17.21 10.73 18.90
C LYS A 400 16.09 11.76 18.92
N ALA A 401 15.09 11.63 18.05
CA ALA A 401 13.95 12.55 18.04
C ALA A 401 13.16 12.56 19.36
N LEU A 402 12.98 11.39 19.99
CA LEU A 402 12.33 11.28 21.31
C LEU A 402 13.17 11.93 22.42
N CYS A 403 14.49 11.73 22.39
CA CYS A 403 15.42 12.35 23.32
C CYS A 403 15.45 13.88 23.18
N GLU A 404 15.50 14.40 21.94
CA GLU A 404 15.44 15.83 21.63
C GLU A 404 14.10 16.46 22.04
N ALA A 405 13.01 15.68 21.98
CA ALA A 405 11.69 16.08 22.49
C ALA A 405 11.58 16.06 24.03
N GLY A 406 12.65 15.70 24.75
CA GLY A 406 12.70 15.76 26.21
C GLY A 406 12.00 14.59 26.91
N CYS A 407 11.94 13.41 26.29
CA CYS A 407 11.45 12.22 26.98
C CYS A 407 12.37 11.81 28.16
N ASN A 408 11.80 11.12 29.14
CA ASN A 408 12.54 10.57 30.26
C ASN A 408 13.18 9.24 29.85
N VAL A 409 14.48 9.27 29.60
CA VAL A 409 15.29 8.13 29.15
C VAL A 409 15.46 7.01 30.20
N ASN A 410 15.09 7.27 31.46
CA ASN A 410 15.31 6.37 32.59
C ASN A 410 14.04 5.66 33.09
N ILE A 411 12.93 5.75 32.35
CA ILE A 411 11.72 4.96 32.64
C ILE A 411 12.06 3.48 32.48
N LYS A 412 11.54 2.65 33.39
CA LYS A 412 11.70 1.20 33.37
C LYS A 412 10.44 0.52 32.87
N ASN A 413 10.60 -0.52 32.07
CA ASN A 413 9.53 -1.44 31.71
C ASN A 413 9.24 -2.44 32.84
N LYS A 414 8.30 -3.36 32.61
CA LYS A 414 7.91 -4.38 33.59
C LYS A 414 9.06 -5.27 34.03
N GLU A 415 10.09 -5.47 33.20
CA GLU A 415 11.29 -6.26 33.53
C GLU A 415 12.37 -5.44 34.24
N GLY A 416 12.08 -4.18 34.57
CA GLY A 416 13.00 -3.25 35.20
C GLY A 416 14.05 -2.71 34.24
N GLU A 417 13.91 -2.96 32.94
CA GLU A 417 14.85 -2.52 31.91
C GLU A 417 14.54 -1.08 31.50
N THR A 418 15.58 -0.24 31.37
CA THR A 418 15.46 1.04 30.67
C THR A 418 15.76 0.85 29.19
N SER A 419 15.45 1.85 28.37
CA SER A 419 15.77 1.81 26.93
C SER A 419 17.27 1.64 26.65
N LEU A 420 18.15 2.09 27.57
CA LEU A 420 19.59 1.87 27.49
C LEU A 420 19.94 0.38 27.62
N LEU A 421 19.30 -0.34 28.55
CA LEU A 421 19.51 -1.77 28.77
C LEU A 421 19.06 -2.55 27.53
N THR A 422 17.89 -2.21 26.98
CA THR A 422 17.36 -2.80 25.75
C THR A 422 18.31 -2.58 24.56
N ALA A 423 18.76 -1.34 24.31
CA ALA A 423 19.68 -1.03 23.21
C ALA A 423 21.03 -1.75 23.38
N SER A 424 21.53 -1.82 24.62
CA SER A 424 22.82 -2.46 24.92
C SER A 424 22.80 -3.96 24.70
N ALA A 425 21.72 -4.64 25.12
CA ALA A 425 21.53 -6.07 24.89
C ALA A 425 21.46 -6.42 23.38
N ARG A 426 20.91 -5.49 22.58
CA ARG A 426 20.67 -5.70 21.14
C ARG A 426 21.81 -5.24 20.23
N GLY A 427 22.78 -4.50 20.76
CA GLY A 427 23.98 -4.11 20.01
C GLY A 427 23.87 -2.77 19.28
N TYR A 428 22.89 -1.93 19.58
CA TYR A 428 22.69 -0.63 18.92
C TYR A 428 23.55 0.45 19.60
N HIS A 429 24.83 0.50 19.25
CA HIS A 429 25.82 1.39 19.88
C HIS A 429 25.51 2.88 19.66
N ASP A 430 24.93 3.23 18.52
CA ASP A 430 24.47 4.58 18.17
C ASP A 430 23.34 5.07 19.08
N ILE A 431 22.39 4.19 19.40
CA ILE A 431 21.34 4.47 20.38
C ILE A 431 21.92 4.58 21.79
N VAL A 432 22.85 3.70 22.16
CA VAL A 432 23.53 3.75 23.46
C VAL A 432 24.27 5.08 23.65
N GLU A 433 25.01 5.52 22.63
CA GLU A 433 25.70 6.82 22.63
C GLU A 433 24.69 7.97 22.77
N CYS A 434 23.63 7.98 21.96
CA CYS A 434 22.57 9.00 22.05
C CYS A 434 21.92 9.06 23.44
N LEU A 435 21.61 7.92 24.05
CA LEU A 435 21.02 7.85 25.38
C LEU A 435 22.00 8.37 26.45
N ALA A 436 23.29 8.04 26.35
CA ALA A 436 24.32 8.55 27.25
C ALA A 436 24.45 10.09 27.16
N GLU A 437 24.47 10.64 25.94
CA GLU A 437 24.47 12.10 25.71
C GLU A 437 23.26 12.81 26.35
N HIS A 438 22.11 12.12 26.39
CA HIS A 438 20.88 12.59 27.00
C HIS A 438 20.71 12.15 28.47
N LYS A 439 21.82 11.86 29.16
CA LYS A 439 21.89 11.59 30.62
C LYS A 439 21.12 10.33 31.05
N ALA A 440 21.15 9.28 30.24
CA ALA A 440 20.73 7.95 30.70
C ALA A 440 21.63 7.47 31.85
N ASP A 441 21.01 6.86 32.85
CA ASP A 441 21.71 6.27 33.99
C ASP A 441 22.41 4.97 33.56
N LEU A 442 23.73 5.04 33.39
CA LEU A 442 24.57 3.90 33.02
C LEU A 442 24.63 2.81 34.12
N HIS A 443 24.16 3.11 35.33
CA HIS A 443 24.08 2.19 36.47
C HIS A 443 22.66 1.67 36.74
N ALA A 444 21.69 2.04 35.90
CA ALA A 444 20.36 1.46 35.99
C ALA A 444 20.44 -0.06 35.80
N THR A 445 19.71 -0.80 36.65
CA THR A 445 19.68 -2.26 36.59
C THR A 445 18.31 -2.82 36.22
N ASP A 446 18.31 -3.96 35.55
CA ASP A 446 17.13 -4.83 35.40
C ASP A 446 16.74 -5.51 36.74
N LYS A 447 15.73 -6.38 36.69
CA LYS A 447 15.31 -7.22 37.81
C LYS A 447 16.38 -8.22 38.30
N ASP A 448 17.43 -8.49 37.56
CA ASP A 448 18.51 -9.40 37.97
C ASP A 448 19.76 -8.64 38.46
N GLY A 449 19.73 -7.31 38.44
CA GLY A 449 20.85 -6.46 38.83
C GLY A 449 21.88 -6.24 37.73
N HIS A 450 21.58 -6.60 36.47
CA HIS A 450 22.46 -6.33 35.35
C HIS A 450 22.34 -4.87 34.92
N ILE A 451 23.48 -4.18 34.87
CA ILE A 451 23.62 -2.90 34.16
C ILE A 451 23.80 -3.12 32.65
N ALA A 452 23.70 -2.04 31.85
CA ALA A 452 23.92 -2.05 30.41
C ALA A 452 25.18 -2.82 29.97
N LEU A 453 26.29 -2.66 30.69
CA LEU A 453 27.55 -3.33 30.39
C LEU A 453 27.47 -4.86 30.57
N HIS A 454 26.76 -5.37 31.57
CA HIS A 454 26.55 -6.82 31.73
C HIS A 454 25.78 -7.41 30.55
N LEU A 455 24.73 -6.71 30.10
CA LEU A 455 23.89 -7.17 28.99
C LEU A 455 24.66 -7.15 27.66
N ALA A 456 25.43 -6.08 27.42
CA ALA A 456 26.31 -5.98 26.24
C ALA A 456 27.35 -7.10 26.20
N VAL A 457 27.99 -7.39 27.35
CA VAL A 457 28.96 -8.49 27.47
C VAL A 457 28.31 -9.86 27.23
N ARG A 458 27.19 -10.15 27.90
CA ARG A 458 26.46 -11.43 27.77
C ARG A 458 25.99 -11.69 26.34
N ARG A 459 25.69 -10.64 25.58
CA ARG A 459 25.24 -10.71 24.18
C ARG A 459 26.37 -10.51 23.18
N CYS A 460 27.63 -10.47 23.64
CA CYS A 460 28.83 -10.34 22.82
C CYS A 460 28.90 -9.05 21.97
N GLN A 461 28.33 -7.95 22.45
CA GLN A 461 28.22 -6.68 21.72
C GLN A 461 29.45 -5.79 21.95
N ILE A 462 30.57 -6.11 21.29
CA ILE A 462 31.87 -5.45 21.52
C ILE A 462 31.85 -3.92 21.31
N GLU A 463 31.15 -3.42 20.29
CA GLU A 463 31.10 -1.97 20.03
C GLU A 463 30.28 -1.23 21.09
N VAL A 464 29.21 -1.83 21.60
CA VAL A 464 28.47 -1.31 22.75
C VAL A 464 29.35 -1.33 24.01
N VAL A 465 30.10 -2.41 24.25
CA VAL A 465 31.03 -2.51 25.40
C VAL A 465 32.03 -1.35 25.37
N LYS A 466 32.70 -1.13 24.23
CA LYS A 466 33.65 -0.02 24.06
C LYS A 466 32.99 1.34 24.29
N THR A 467 31.78 1.53 23.75
CA THR A 467 31.00 2.78 23.91
C THR A 467 30.64 3.03 25.38
N LEU A 468 30.15 2.02 26.09
CA LEU A 468 29.82 2.16 27.52
C LEU A 468 31.06 2.47 28.36
N ILE A 469 32.20 1.85 28.07
CA ILE A 469 33.47 2.13 28.74
C ILE A 469 33.91 3.57 28.47
N SER A 470 33.85 4.04 27.22
CA SER A 470 34.25 5.42 26.88
C SER A 470 33.33 6.48 27.49
N GLN A 471 32.05 6.14 27.70
CA GLN A 471 31.07 6.98 28.41
C GLN A 471 31.18 6.90 29.94
N GLY A 472 32.19 6.21 30.49
CA GLY A 472 32.48 6.18 31.92
C GLY A 472 31.63 5.21 32.74
N CYS A 473 31.10 4.15 32.12
CA CYS A 473 30.40 3.09 32.83
C CYS A 473 31.33 2.38 33.84
N PHE A 474 30.80 2.04 35.03
CA PHE A 474 31.57 1.38 36.07
C PHE A 474 31.80 -0.10 35.74
N VAL A 475 33.03 -0.43 35.36
CA VAL A 475 33.42 -1.75 34.84
C VAL A 475 33.40 -2.88 35.88
N ASP A 476 33.47 -2.55 37.17
CA ASP A 476 33.49 -3.52 38.28
C ASP A 476 32.13 -3.63 38.99
N PHE A 477 31.05 -3.15 38.38
CA PHE A 477 29.70 -3.26 38.95
C PHE A 477 29.34 -4.74 39.17
N GLN A 478 28.78 -5.08 40.33
CA GLN A 478 28.39 -6.46 40.64
C GLN A 478 26.87 -6.65 40.51
N ASP A 479 26.45 -7.66 39.73
CA ASP A 479 25.04 -8.08 39.62
C ASP A 479 24.51 -8.68 40.95
N ARG A 480 23.24 -9.16 40.97
CA ARG A 480 22.66 -9.78 42.18
C ARG A 480 23.40 -11.04 42.65
N HIS A 481 24.19 -11.67 41.81
CA HIS A 481 25.02 -12.83 42.14
C HIS A 481 26.47 -12.46 42.50
N GLY A 482 26.81 -11.17 42.46
CA GLY A 482 28.17 -10.69 42.69
C GLY A 482 29.07 -10.78 41.46
N ASN A 483 28.55 -11.14 40.28
CA ASN A 483 29.38 -11.20 39.07
C ASN A 483 29.59 -9.79 38.54
N THR A 484 30.82 -9.48 38.15
CA THR A 484 31.14 -8.30 37.33
C THR A 484 30.97 -8.62 35.84
N PRO A 485 30.96 -7.61 34.95
CA PRO A 485 31.03 -7.84 33.51
C PRO A 485 32.21 -8.75 33.11
N LEU A 486 33.36 -8.64 33.79
CA LEU A 486 34.51 -9.51 33.55
C LEU A 486 34.20 -10.98 33.90
N HIS A 487 33.49 -11.25 35.00
CA HIS A 487 33.06 -12.62 35.33
C HIS A 487 32.22 -13.22 34.20
N VAL A 488 31.27 -12.45 33.64
CA VAL A 488 30.41 -12.88 32.54
C VAL A 488 31.25 -13.15 31.29
N ALA A 489 32.13 -12.22 30.90
CA ALA A 489 33.01 -12.36 29.74
C ALA A 489 33.92 -13.59 29.83
N CYS A 490 34.48 -13.85 31.01
CA CYS A 490 35.38 -14.97 31.27
C CYS A 490 34.66 -16.32 31.29
N LYS A 491 33.42 -16.36 31.79
CA LYS A 491 32.57 -17.56 31.76
C LYS A 491 32.22 -17.95 30.32
N ASP A 492 31.89 -16.97 29.48
CA ASP A 492 31.45 -17.20 28.09
C ASP A 492 32.62 -17.32 27.10
N GLY A 493 33.82 -16.89 27.50
CA GLY A 493 35.07 -17.07 26.78
C GLY A 493 35.30 -16.07 25.63
N ASN A 494 34.65 -14.91 25.66
CA ASN A 494 34.79 -13.89 24.62
C ASN A 494 36.07 -13.07 24.83
N VAL A 495 37.19 -13.54 24.24
CA VAL A 495 38.52 -12.94 24.38
C VAL A 495 38.54 -11.44 24.03
N PRO A 496 37.99 -10.96 22.90
CA PRO A 496 37.95 -9.52 22.60
C PRO A 496 37.29 -8.67 23.70
N ILE A 497 36.20 -9.15 24.30
CA ILE A 497 35.52 -8.42 25.38
C ILE A 497 36.33 -8.47 26.68
N VAL A 498 36.94 -9.62 27.00
CA VAL A 498 37.85 -9.73 28.14
C VAL A 498 39.01 -8.73 28.00
N MET A 499 39.62 -8.66 26.81
CA MET A 499 40.68 -7.69 26.52
C MET A 499 40.21 -6.25 26.71
N ALA A 500 39.06 -5.88 26.13
CA ALA A 500 38.52 -4.53 26.24
C ALA A 500 38.22 -4.12 27.70
N LEU A 501 37.70 -5.04 28.52
CA LEU A 501 37.47 -4.79 29.95
C LEU A 501 38.79 -4.64 30.72
N CYS A 502 39.80 -5.46 30.44
CA CYS A 502 41.11 -5.34 31.08
C CYS A 502 41.86 -4.06 30.67
N GLU A 503 41.75 -3.64 29.41
CA GLU A 503 42.28 -2.36 28.93
C GLU A 503 41.64 -1.16 29.65
N ALA A 504 40.39 -1.31 30.09
CA ALA A 504 39.68 -0.34 30.94
C ALA A 504 40.08 -0.39 32.42
N SER A 505 41.16 -1.11 32.78
CA SER A 505 41.70 -1.21 34.15
C SER A 505 40.71 -1.77 35.18
N CYS A 506 39.88 -2.73 34.79
CA CYS A 506 38.99 -3.44 35.72
C CYS A 506 39.76 -4.28 36.75
N ASN A 507 39.15 -4.53 37.91
CA ASN A 507 39.75 -5.37 38.93
C ASN A 507 39.56 -6.86 38.58
N LEU A 508 40.68 -7.54 38.33
CA LEU A 508 40.71 -8.94 37.89
C LEU A 508 40.34 -9.96 38.97
N ASP A 509 40.39 -9.55 40.24
CA ASP A 509 40.30 -10.46 41.40
C ASP A 509 39.05 -10.23 42.26
N VAL A 510 38.06 -9.47 41.75
CA VAL A 510 36.76 -9.35 42.42
C VAL A 510 36.14 -10.73 42.59
N THR A 511 35.64 -11.04 43.77
CA THR A 511 34.94 -12.30 44.04
C THR A 511 33.43 -12.10 43.95
N ASN A 512 32.75 -13.05 43.31
CA ASN A 512 31.28 -13.11 43.36
C ASN A 512 30.79 -13.72 44.69
N LYS A 513 29.46 -13.83 44.86
CA LYS A 513 28.85 -14.37 46.10
C LYS A 513 29.18 -15.84 46.38
N TYR A 514 29.81 -16.53 45.43
CA TYR A 514 30.28 -17.92 45.57
C TYR A 514 31.79 -18.00 45.80
N GLY A 515 32.45 -16.86 46.10
CA GLY A 515 33.89 -16.78 46.32
C GLY A 515 34.74 -17.01 45.06
N ARG A 516 34.13 -16.96 43.86
CA ARG A 516 34.83 -17.21 42.60
C ARG A 516 35.25 -15.90 41.95
N THR A 517 36.50 -15.83 41.50
CA THR A 517 37.02 -14.74 40.64
C THR A 517 36.71 -15.02 39.16
N PRO A 518 36.88 -14.04 38.24
CA PRO A 518 36.77 -14.28 36.80
C PRO A 518 37.69 -15.41 36.29
N LEU A 519 38.90 -15.52 36.84
CA LEU A 519 39.85 -16.59 36.50
C LEU A 519 39.30 -17.97 36.85
N HIS A 520 38.64 -18.13 38.01
CA HIS A 520 37.99 -19.38 38.39
C HIS A 520 36.93 -19.81 37.36
N LEU A 521 36.13 -18.85 36.87
CA LEU A 521 35.09 -19.13 35.88
C LEU A 521 35.68 -19.54 34.52
N ALA A 522 36.72 -18.84 34.05
CA ALA A 522 37.40 -19.20 32.81
C ALA A 522 38.06 -20.59 32.89
N ALA A 523 38.73 -20.89 34.01
CA ALA A 523 39.38 -22.18 34.24
C ALA A 523 38.36 -23.33 34.34
N ASN A 524 37.28 -23.15 35.11
CA ASN A 524 36.22 -24.15 35.26
C ASN A 524 35.54 -24.51 33.93
N ASN A 525 35.43 -23.54 33.01
CA ASN A 525 34.84 -23.76 31.69
C ASN A 525 35.86 -24.17 30.62
N GLY A 526 37.14 -24.34 30.97
CA GLY A 526 38.17 -24.79 30.04
C GLY A 526 38.56 -23.76 28.97
N ILE A 527 38.32 -22.45 29.21
CA ILE A 527 38.64 -21.40 28.24
C ILE A 527 40.12 -21.02 28.32
N LEU A 528 40.98 -21.85 27.72
CA LEU A 528 42.43 -21.74 27.84
C LEU A 528 42.99 -20.37 27.43
N ASP A 529 42.48 -19.77 26.36
CA ASP A 529 42.97 -18.47 25.87
C ASP A 529 42.68 -17.34 26.87
N VAL A 530 41.49 -17.33 27.47
CA VAL A 530 41.12 -16.36 28.51
C VAL A 530 41.95 -16.59 29.77
N VAL A 531 42.12 -17.85 30.20
CA VAL A 531 42.97 -18.19 31.35
C VAL A 531 44.39 -17.67 31.14
N ARG A 532 45.00 -17.99 29.97
CA ARG A 532 46.34 -17.52 29.63
C ARG A 532 46.42 -15.99 29.65
N PHE A 533 45.44 -15.32 29.04
CA PHE A 533 45.41 -13.87 28.98
C PHE A 533 45.32 -13.24 30.39
N LEU A 534 44.41 -13.72 31.25
CA LEU A 534 44.25 -13.23 32.62
C LEU A 534 45.53 -13.44 33.46
N CYS A 535 46.16 -14.61 33.36
CA CYS A 535 47.43 -14.87 34.05
C CYS A 535 48.55 -13.92 33.59
N LEU A 536 48.63 -13.63 32.28
CA LEU A 536 49.60 -12.68 31.74
C LEU A 536 49.30 -11.23 32.16
N THR A 537 48.02 -10.90 32.38
CA THR A 537 47.57 -9.57 32.81
C THR A 537 47.71 -9.38 34.34
N GLY A 538 48.08 -10.44 35.07
CA GLY A 538 48.39 -10.36 36.50
C GLY A 538 47.24 -10.75 37.44
N ALA A 539 46.24 -11.50 36.97
CA ALA A 539 45.21 -12.07 37.86
C ALA A 539 45.83 -13.00 38.90
N ASN A 540 45.30 -13.00 40.13
CA ASN A 540 45.80 -13.82 41.22
C ASN A 540 45.45 -15.31 41.02
N VAL A 541 46.44 -16.11 40.64
CA VAL A 541 46.31 -17.57 40.43
C VAL A 541 46.15 -18.37 41.74
N GLU A 542 46.48 -17.77 42.88
CA GLU A 542 46.40 -18.39 44.21
C GLU A 542 45.09 -18.03 44.96
N ALA A 543 44.16 -17.31 44.32
CA ALA A 543 42.89 -16.96 44.93
C ALA A 543 42.09 -18.23 45.29
N LEU A 544 41.60 -18.31 46.53
CA LEU A 544 40.83 -19.46 47.02
C LEU A 544 39.33 -19.19 46.93
N THR A 545 38.54 -20.22 46.56
CA THR A 545 37.08 -20.17 46.70
C THR A 545 36.66 -20.39 48.15
N SER A 546 35.63 -19.67 48.59
CA SER A 546 35.03 -19.78 49.93
C SER A 546 34.31 -21.09 50.18
#